data_AF-A0A2W7NN42-F1
#
_entry.id   AF-A0A2W7NN42-F1
#
_cell.length_a   1.000
_cell.length_b   1.000
_cell.length_c   1.000
_cell.angle_alpha   90.00
_cell.angle_beta   90.00
_cell.angle_gamma   90.00
#
_symmetry.space_group_name_H-M   'P 1'
#
loop_
_entity.id
_entity.type
_entity.pdbx_description
1 polymer ?
#
loop_
_entity_poly.entity_id
_entity_poly.type
_entity_poly.pdbx_seq_one_letter_code
_entity_poly.pdbx_strand_id
1 'polypeptide(L)'
;MSNELAKFQEITASAPMVLEQNKSRVVKATEAGQALILKMAEGMNDQKDDEANAYLVKARKTLELIMEQRKPITQLLDAFKKEFTTIEAALDPKRAESVVAQIQQARNNFATAKLAEQKKREAEAERLKAYETEKATVTAGIETQLGSYITNVISAAVQTLHDWFNATTLNTLDETAHRIATIPENLSQAVYDAFTANVQTQFVSKEEKAAIKAQIMQGKADEYKQLFKAKVAEAKADLSTKIPSRRTELEAIAEAEKTNQAEAARLKALQDQKAKDDADRLAKEKAEADAKIKAEADAKAKAAEMQAHFDATATSEPAKERTGYEIIVKHPAAYGLIFSFWFEKEGKDLPIDQLDKKTLGQMKAFCEKYAHKNSETIKTPYIEYKEQVKVQARK
;
A
#
# COMPACT_ATOMS: atom_id res chain seq x y z
N MET A 1 90.21 -19.79 9.05
CA MET A 1 90.23 -21.21 8.64
C MET A 1 91.62 -21.84 8.65
N SER A 2 92.44 -21.80 7.57
CA SER A 2 93.62 -22.69 7.45
C SER A 2 94.59 -22.72 8.66
N ASN A 3 95.02 -21.54 9.14
CA ASN A 3 95.92 -21.43 10.31
C ASN A 3 95.24 -21.80 11.65
N GLU A 4 93.91 -21.76 11.72
CA GLU A 4 93.15 -22.19 12.92
C GLU A 4 92.89 -23.70 12.90
N LEU A 5 92.69 -24.29 11.72
CA LEU A 5 92.54 -25.74 11.56
C LEU A 5 93.83 -26.49 11.93
N ALA A 6 95.00 -25.93 11.62
CA ALA A 6 96.29 -26.44 12.07
C ALA A 6 96.40 -26.44 13.62
N LYS A 7 96.07 -25.32 14.27
CA LYS A 7 96.03 -25.21 15.74
C LYS A 7 95.01 -26.15 16.38
N PHE A 8 93.85 -26.34 15.74
CA PHE A 8 92.85 -27.31 16.16
C PHE A 8 93.42 -28.73 16.16
N GLN A 9 94.11 -29.14 15.09
CA GLN A 9 94.76 -30.46 15.00
C GLN A 9 95.84 -30.64 16.08
N GLU A 10 96.70 -29.65 16.30
CA GLU A 10 97.76 -29.68 17.31
C GLU A 10 97.23 -29.80 18.75
N ILE A 11 96.25 -28.96 19.12
CA ILE A 11 95.63 -28.99 20.45
C ILE A 11 94.80 -30.26 20.65
N THR A 12 94.12 -30.76 19.61
CA THR A 12 93.31 -31.99 19.70
C THR A 12 94.19 -33.24 19.82
N ALA A 13 95.31 -33.30 19.09
CA ALA A 13 96.26 -34.41 19.19
C ALA A 13 96.98 -34.46 20.54
N SER A 14 97.26 -33.30 21.14
CA SER A 14 97.90 -33.20 22.45
C SER A 14 96.93 -33.34 23.64
N ALA A 15 95.63 -33.08 23.47
CA ALA A 15 94.64 -33.11 24.55
C ALA A 15 94.57 -34.44 25.35
N PRO A 16 94.60 -35.65 24.75
CA PRO A 16 94.63 -36.90 25.51
C PRO A 16 95.89 -37.04 26.37
N MET A 17 97.06 -36.65 25.83
CA MET A 17 98.33 -36.67 26.56
C MET A 17 98.33 -35.67 27.72
N VAL A 18 97.83 -34.45 27.50
CA VAL A 18 97.72 -33.41 28.53
C VAL A 18 96.76 -33.87 29.65
N LEU A 19 95.64 -34.50 29.30
CA LEU A 19 94.71 -35.06 30.28
C LEU A 19 95.40 -36.15 31.13
N GLU A 20 96.13 -37.08 30.52
CA GLU A 20 96.79 -38.18 31.22
C GLU A 20 97.96 -37.71 32.09
N GLN A 21 98.77 -36.76 31.60
CA GLN A 21 99.79 -36.09 32.42
C GLN A 21 99.16 -35.43 33.66
N ASN A 22 98.02 -34.75 33.48
CA ASN A 22 97.34 -34.07 34.58
C ASN A 22 96.67 -35.04 35.58
N LYS A 23 96.14 -36.19 35.14
CA LYS A 23 95.78 -37.29 36.05
C LYS A 23 96.98 -37.74 36.87
N SER A 24 98.13 -38.03 36.22
CA SER A 24 99.34 -38.50 36.90
C SER A 24 99.88 -37.48 37.91
N ARG A 25 99.78 -36.17 37.61
CA ARG A 25 100.10 -35.09 38.56
C ARG A 25 99.17 -35.10 39.77
N VAL A 26 97.86 -35.22 39.57
CA VAL A 26 96.86 -35.26 40.66
C VAL A 26 97.06 -36.49 41.55
N VAL A 27 97.30 -37.68 40.96
CA VAL A 27 97.59 -38.91 41.71
C VAL A 27 98.81 -38.72 42.60
N LYS A 28 99.96 -38.32 42.04
CA LYS A 28 101.22 -38.15 42.79
C LYS A 28 101.13 -37.07 43.87
N ALA A 29 100.41 -35.98 43.60
CA ALA A 29 100.14 -34.96 44.62
C ALA A 29 99.26 -35.50 45.74
N THR A 30 98.24 -36.30 45.41
CA THR A 30 97.34 -36.92 46.40
C THR A 30 98.08 -37.93 47.28
N GLU A 31 98.89 -38.81 46.69
CA GLU A 31 99.72 -39.78 47.39
C GLU A 31 100.70 -39.10 48.36
N ALA A 32 101.41 -38.05 47.90
CA ALA A 32 102.33 -37.28 48.72
C ALA A 32 101.61 -36.54 49.87
N GLY A 33 100.43 -35.97 49.60
CA GLY A 33 99.59 -35.34 50.63
C GLY A 33 99.09 -36.34 51.67
N GLN A 34 98.65 -37.54 51.26
CA GLN A 34 98.24 -38.62 52.15
C GLN A 34 99.39 -39.12 53.03
N ALA A 35 100.60 -39.29 52.46
CA ALA A 35 101.78 -39.67 53.23
C ALA A 35 102.16 -38.63 54.30
N LEU A 36 102.01 -37.33 53.99
CA LEU A 36 102.21 -36.25 54.97
C LEU A 36 101.12 -36.24 56.04
N ILE A 37 99.85 -36.46 55.68
CA ILE A 37 98.75 -36.57 56.65
C ILE A 37 99.01 -37.70 57.65
N LEU A 38 99.51 -38.86 57.18
CA LEU A 38 99.90 -39.98 58.05
C LEU A 38 101.06 -39.59 59.00
N LYS A 39 102.12 -38.94 58.49
CA LYS A 39 103.20 -38.41 59.36
C LYS A 39 102.68 -37.44 60.42
N MET A 40 101.74 -36.55 60.07
CA MET A 40 101.21 -35.54 61.00
C MET A 40 100.31 -36.14 62.10
N ALA A 41 99.67 -37.30 61.84
CA ALA A 41 98.85 -38.00 62.82
C ALA A 41 99.64 -38.49 64.06
N GLU A 42 100.95 -38.68 63.93
CA GLU A 42 101.86 -39.03 65.03
C GLU A 42 102.24 -37.83 65.93
N GLY A 43 101.68 -36.63 65.65
CA GLY A 43 101.99 -35.38 66.35
C GLY A 43 102.86 -34.44 65.52
N MET A 44 102.64 -33.13 65.70
CA MET A 44 103.31 -32.05 64.96
C MET A 44 104.65 -31.63 65.57
N ASN A 45 105.54 -31.15 64.71
CA ASN A 45 106.75 -30.42 65.04
C ASN A 45 107.14 -29.51 63.85
N ASP A 46 108.11 -28.63 64.05
CA ASP A 46 108.53 -27.63 63.05
C ASP A 46 108.92 -28.25 61.70
N GLN A 47 109.61 -29.40 61.71
CA GLN A 47 109.96 -30.13 60.47
C GLN A 47 108.70 -30.60 59.71
N LYS A 48 107.68 -31.13 60.41
CA LYS A 48 106.43 -31.57 59.77
C LYS A 48 105.63 -30.39 59.22
N ASP A 49 105.70 -29.22 59.86
CA ASP A 49 105.09 -27.98 59.33
C ASP A 49 105.81 -27.49 58.07
N ASP A 50 107.15 -27.45 58.07
CA ASP A 50 107.95 -27.13 56.88
C ASP A 50 107.67 -28.11 55.72
N GLU A 51 107.62 -29.42 55.99
CA GLU A 51 107.26 -30.43 54.99
C GLU A 51 105.83 -30.22 54.43
N ALA A 52 104.86 -29.88 55.29
CA ALA A 52 103.47 -29.63 54.90
C ALA A 52 103.32 -28.32 54.09
N ASN A 53 103.98 -27.24 54.50
CA ASN A 53 104.03 -25.96 53.79
C ASN A 53 104.68 -26.12 52.41
N ALA A 54 105.84 -26.80 52.35
CA ALA A 54 106.53 -27.11 51.09
C ALA A 54 105.67 -27.99 50.16
N TYR A 55 104.83 -28.87 50.70
CA TYR A 55 103.82 -29.59 49.92
C TYR A 55 102.70 -28.67 49.42
N LEU A 56 102.10 -27.83 50.26
CA LEU A 56 101.01 -26.92 49.88
C LEU A 56 101.43 -25.95 48.77
N VAL A 57 102.66 -25.44 48.80
CA VAL A 57 103.23 -24.61 47.73
C VAL A 57 103.36 -25.41 46.41
N LYS A 58 103.80 -26.67 46.45
CA LYS A 58 103.90 -27.55 45.27
C LYS A 58 102.52 -27.97 44.74
N ALA A 59 101.55 -28.20 45.61
CA ALA A 59 100.18 -28.55 45.25
C ALA A 59 99.47 -27.39 44.53
N ARG A 60 99.61 -26.15 45.03
CA ARG A 60 99.09 -24.93 44.36
C ARG A 60 99.67 -24.77 42.95
N LYS A 61 101.00 -24.83 42.81
CA LYS A 61 101.68 -24.77 41.50
C LYS A 61 101.29 -25.91 40.56
N THR A 62 100.96 -27.08 41.09
CA THR A 62 100.46 -28.22 40.30
C THR A 62 99.05 -27.95 39.79
N LEU A 63 98.16 -27.39 40.61
CA LEU A 63 96.81 -26.98 40.20
C LEU A 63 96.83 -25.84 39.17
N GLU A 64 97.70 -24.84 39.36
CA GLU A 64 97.93 -23.75 38.41
C GLU A 64 98.32 -24.30 37.03
N LEU A 65 99.31 -25.20 36.96
CA LEU A 65 99.73 -25.83 35.71
C LEU A 65 98.60 -26.66 35.05
N ILE A 66 97.80 -27.39 35.84
CA ILE A 66 96.62 -28.12 35.33
C ILE A 66 95.56 -27.14 34.76
N MET A 67 95.39 -25.97 35.38
CA MET A 67 94.48 -24.92 34.90
C MET A 67 94.98 -24.28 33.60
N GLU A 68 96.27 -23.97 33.49
CA GLU A 68 96.88 -23.44 32.27
C GLU A 68 96.79 -24.42 31.11
N GLN A 69 97.17 -25.68 31.33
CA GLN A 69 97.20 -26.70 30.28
C GLN A 69 95.80 -27.10 29.78
N ARG A 70 94.77 -27.11 30.64
CA ARG A 70 93.40 -27.41 30.18
C ARG A 70 92.73 -26.26 29.43
N LYS A 71 93.10 -25.01 29.75
CA LYS A 71 92.46 -23.79 29.22
C LYS A 71 92.31 -23.76 27.68
N PRO A 72 93.36 -23.97 26.87
CA PRO A 72 93.22 -23.95 25.41
C PRO A 72 92.32 -25.08 24.88
N ILE A 73 92.35 -26.27 25.52
CA ILE A 73 91.53 -27.42 25.14
C ILE A 73 90.04 -27.12 25.41
N THR A 74 89.71 -26.58 26.60
CA THR A 74 88.33 -26.19 26.94
C THR A 74 87.81 -25.10 26.00
N GLN A 75 88.59 -24.04 25.78
CA GLN A 75 88.23 -22.95 24.86
C GLN A 75 87.99 -23.44 23.42
N LEU A 76 88.75 -24.44 22.96
CA LEU A 76 88.59 -25.05 21.65
C LEU A 76 87.30 -25.89 21.55
N LEU A 77 86.99 -26.67 22.58
CA LEU A 77 85.74 -27.46 22.63
C LEU A 77 84.49 -26.57 22.71
N ASP A 78 84.54 -25.49 23.50
CA ASP A 78 83.47 -24.49 23.57
C ASP A 78 83.28 -23.76 22.23
N ALA A 79 84.37 -23.42 21.54
CA ALA A 79 84.32 -22.84 20.20
C ALA A 79 83.70 -23.81 19.18
N PHE A 80 84.12 -25.08 19.15
CA PHE A 80 83.54 -26.08 18.24
C PHE A 80 82.05 -26.30 18.48
N LYS A 81 81.62 -26.39 19.75
CA LYS A 81 80.20 -26.46 20.11
C LYS A 81 79.44 -25.24 19.59
N LYS A 82 80.01 -24.04 19.73
CA LYS A 82 79.41 -22.80 19.23
C LYS A 82 79.27 -22.80 17.71
N GLU A 83 80.31 -23.19 16.96
CA GLU A 83 80.27 -23.24 15.49
C GLU A 83 79.14 -24.16 14.98
N PHE A 84 79.01 -25.38 15.52
CA PHE A 84 77.90 -26.28 15.15
C PHE A 84 76.53 -25.61 15.40
N THR A 85 76.29 -25.08 16.60
CA THR A 85 75.02 -24.39 16.91
C THR A 85 74.78 -23.12 16.09
N THR A 86 75.84 -22.51 15.53
CA THR A 86 75.75 -21.32 14.66
C THR A 86 75.36 -21.69 13.24
N ILE A 87 75.88 -22.81 12.72
CA ILE A 87 75.50 -23.36 11.41
C ILE A 87 74.08 -23.91 11.45
N GLU A 88 73.70 -24.64 12.50
CA GLU A 88 72.33 -25.11 12.74
C GLU A 88 71.33 -23.93 12.77
N ALA A 89 71.68 -22.87 13.51
CA ALA A 89 70.84 -21.68 13.65
C ALA A 89 70.53 -20.95 12.32
N ALA A 90 71.42 -21.01 11.34
CA ALA A 90 71.20 -20.39 10.03
C ALA A 90 70.04 -21.03 9.24
N LEU A 91 69.67 -22.28 9.60
CA LEU A 91 68.58 -23.05 8.98
C LEU A 91 67.42 -23.37 9.93
N ASP A 92 67.52 -23.06 11.24
CA ASP A 92 66.47 -23.35 12.22
C ASP A 92 65.17 -22.58 11.90
N PRO A 93 64.06 -23.27 11.54
CA PRO A 93 62.79 -22.61 11.21
C PRO A 93 62.14 -21.88 12.40
N LYS A 94 62.63 -22.07 13.63
CA LYS A 94 62.18 -21.34 14.83
C LYS A 94 62.85 -19.99 15.03
N ARG A 95 63.98 -19.73 14.35
CA ARG A 95 64.72 -18.47 14.40
C ARG A 95 64.31 -17.57 13.25
N ALA A 96 63.73 -16.41 13.54
CA ALA A 96 63.18 -15.51 12.51
C ALA A 96 64.24 -14.94 11.55
N GLU A 97 65.49 -14.91 12.00
CA GLU A 97 66.68 -14.54 11.23
C GLU A 97 67.23 -15.66 10.33
N SER A 98 66.70 -16.90 10.42
CA SER A 98 67.11 -18.00 9.54
C SER A 98 66.53 -17.84 8.13
N VAL A 99 67.28 -18.30 7.12
CA VAL A 99 66.83 -18.20 5.72
C VAL A 99 65.54 -19.01 5.49
N VAL A 100 65.34 -20.09 6.25
CA VAL A 100 64.14 -20.94 6.18
C VAL A 100 62.91 -20.20 6.71
N ALA A 101 63.02 -19.53 7.86
CA ALA A 101 61.94 -18.72 8.43
C ALA A 101 61.59 -17.54 7.52
N GLN A 102 62.59 -16.82 7.00
CA GLN A 102 62.41 -15.69 6.09
C GLN A 102 61.71 -16.09 4.78
N ILE A 103 62.14 -17.19 4.15
CA ILE A 103 61.50 -17.71 2.94
C ILE A 103 60.05 -18.12 3.23
N GLN A 104 59.78 -18.80 4.35
CA GLN A 104 58.42 -19.20 4.67
C GLN A 104 57.52 -18.00 5.01
N GLN A 105 58.04 -16.97 5.67
CA GLN A 105 57.32 -15.71 5.89
C GLN A 105 57.02 -15.00 4.56
N ALA A 106 57.97 -14.93 3.64
CA ALA A 106 57.76 -14.35 2.31
C ALA A 106 56.68 -15.12 1.51
N ARG A 107 56.69 -16.46 1.56
CA ARG A 107 55.64 -17.32 0.95
C ARG A 107 54.27 -17.08 1.59
N ASN A 108 54.19 -16.97 2.92
CA ASN A 108 52.94 -16.67 3.63
C ASN A 108 52.39 -15.29 3.22
N ASN A 109 53.25 -14.27 3.18
CA ASN A 109 52.88 -12.91 2.78
C ASN A 109 52.35 -12.88 1.33
N PHE A 110 53.02 -13.58 0.40
CA PHE A 110 52.57 -13.69 -0.99
C PHE A 110 51.23 -14.43 -1.12
N ALA A 111 51.03 -15.52 -0.37
CA ALA A 111 49.75 -16.26 -0.37
C ALA A 111 48.59 -15.39 0.15
N THR A 112 48.81 -14.64 1.23
CA THR A 112 47.85 -13.68 1.77
C THR A 112 47.55 -12.55 0.78
N ALA A 113 48.57 -11.97 0.15
CA ALA A 113 48.41 -10.92 -0.86
C ALA A 113 47.62 -11.41 -2.07
N LYS A 114 47.94 -12.61 -2.60
CA LYS A 114 47.22 -13.23 -3.71
C LYS A 114 45.75 -13.50 -3.38
N LEU A 115 45.46 -13.97 -2.17
CA LEU A 115 44.08 -14.20 -1.71
C LEU A 115 43.29 -12.89 -1.56
N ALA A 116 43.93 -11.83 -1.04
CA ALA A 116 43.33 -10.50 -0.93
C ALA A 116 43.06 -9.89 -2.31
N GLU A 117 44.01 -10.02 -3.25
CA GLU A 117 43.84 -9.54 -4.63
C GLU A 117 42.72 -10.30 -5.36
N GLN A 118 42.67 -11.63 -5.24
CA GLN A 118 41.59 -12.44 -5.81
C GLN A 118 40.22 -12.00 -5.29
N LYS A 119 40.04 -11.89 -3.96
CA LYS A 119 38.80 -11.41 -3.35
C LYS A 119 38.43 -10.00 -3.80
N LYS A 120 39.42 -9.12 -4.00
CA LYS A 120 39.19 -7.78 -4.55
C LYS A 120 38.64 -7.85 -5.97
N ARG A 121 39.26 -8.63 -6.87
CA ARG A 121 38.78 -8.80 -8.26
C ARG A 121 37.37 -9.42 -8.29
N GLU A 122 37.10 -10.40 -7.43
CA GLU A 122 35.77 -11.03 -7.30
C GLU A 122 34.70 -10.01 -6.87
N ALA A 123 34.98 -9.20 -5.83
CA ALA A 123 34.07 -8.15 -5.38
C ALA A 123 33.90 -6.99 -6.38
N GLU A 124 34.95 -6.62 -7.13
CA GLU A 124 34.87 -5.62 -8.20
C GLU A 124 34.04 -6.13 -9.38
N ALA A 125 34.19 -7.40 -9.76
CA ALA A 125 33.37 -8.03 -10.80
C ALA A 125 31.90 -8.21 -10.38
N GLU A 126 31.64 -8.60 -9.12
CA GLU A 126 30.29 -8.69 -8.57
C GLU A 126 29.61 -7.31 -8.53
N ARG A 127 30.33 -6.27 -8.07
CA ARG A 127 29.82 -4.88 -8.08
C ARG A 127 29.53 -4.38 -9.49
N LEU A 128 30.40 -4.65 -10.47
CA LEU A 128 30.17 -4.27 -11.86
C LEU A 128 28.93 -4.97 -12.42
N LYS A 129 28.81 -6.29 -12.22
CA LYS A 129 27.63 -7.07 -12.64
C LYS A 129 26.34 -6.57 -11.97
N ALA A 130 26.39 -6.20 -10.69
CA ALA A 130 25.25 -5.62 -9.98
C ALA A 130 24.83 -4.26 -10.57
N TYR A 131 25.80 -3.37 -10.84
CA TYR A 131 25.55 -2.10 -11.53
C TYR A 131 24.97 -2.28 -12.94
N GLU A 132 25.51 -3.20 -13.75
CA GLU A 132 25.01 -3.48 -15.11
C GLU A 132 23.58 -4.07 -15.08
N THR A 133 23.31 -4.98 -14.14
CA THR A 133 21.98 -5.58 -13.94
C THR A 133 20.96 -4.53 -13.49
N GLU A 134 21.33 -3.66 -12.55
CA GLU A 134 20.48 -2.55 -12.13
C GLU A 134 20.25 -1.57 -13.28
N LYS A 135 21.29 -1.19 -14.03
CA LYS A 135 21.19 -0.29 -15.18
C LYS A 135 20.22 -0.80 -16.24
N ALA A 136 20.21 -2.11 -16.51
CA ALA A 136 19.23 -2.75 -17.37
C ALA A 136 17.80 -2.67 -16.78
N THR A 137 17.64 -3.00 -15.49
CA THR A 137 16.36 -2.90 -14.76
C THR A 137 15.80 -1.47 -14.75
N VAL A 138 16.66 -0.47 -14.52
CA VAL A 138 16.32 0.96 -14.51
C VAL A 138 15.89 1.41 -15.90
N THR A 139 16.61 1.00 -16.95
CA THR A 139 16.27 1.31 -18.34
C THR A 139 14.88 0.76 -18.70
N ALA A 140 14.66 -0.55 -18.51
CA ALA A 140 13.39 -1.20 -18.80
C ALA A 140 12.23 -0.66 -17.95
N GLY A 141 12.49 -0.33 -16.67
CA GLY A 141 11.50 0.26 -15.77
C GLY A 141 11.07 1.67 -16.21
N ILE A 142 12.01 2.52 -16.63
CA ILE A 142 11.71 3.86 -17.17
C ILE A 142 10.94 3.76 -18.49
N GLU A 143 11.36 2.87 -19.41
CA GLU A 143 10.69 2.66 -20.69
C GLU A 143 9.25 2.13 -20.51
N THR A 144 9.04 1.18 -19.60
CA THR A 144 7.71 0.66 -19.26
C THR A 144 6.81 1.76 -18.69
N GLN A 145 7.32 2.55 -17.73
CA GLN A 145 6.55 3.66 -17.14
C GLN A 145 6.22 4.76 -18.18
N LEU A 146 7.14 5.06 -19.10
CA LEU A 146 6.90 6.00 -20.20
C LEU A 146 5.83 5.47 -21.16
N GLY A 147 5.92 4.19 -21.57
CA GLY A 147 4.94 3.56 -22.45
C GLY A 147 3.54 3.55 -21.85
N SER A 148 3.39 3.18 -20.57
CA SER A 148 2.10 3.25 -19.87
C SER A 148 1.59 4.69 -19.74
N TYR A 149 2.47 5.66 -19.43
CA TYR A 149 2.09 7.06 -19.33
C TYR A 149 1.57 7.63 -20.66
N ILE A 150 2.29 7.42 -21.76
CA ILE A 150 1.87 7.84 -23.09
C ILE A 150 0.58 7.12 -23.52
N THR A 151 0.43 5.83 -23.23
CA THR A 151 -0.81 5.08 -23.52
C THR A 151 -2.00 5.70 -22.80
N ASN A 152 -1.86 6.09 -21.53
CA ASN A 152 -2.91 6.77 -20.78
C ASN A 152 -3.25 8.16 -21.36
N VAL A 153 -2.24 8.92 -21.84
CA VAL A 153 -2.46 10.22 -22.52
C VAL A 153 -3.22 10.04 -23.85
N ILE A 154 -2.89 9.02 -24.64
CA ILE A 154 -3.61 8.68 -25.87
C ILE A 154 -5.07 8.32 -25.55
N SER A 155 -5.29 7.43 -24.59
CA SER A 155 -6.64 7.02 -24.16
C SER A 155 -7.47 8.20 -23.64
N ALA A 156 -6.88 9.12 -22.87
CA ALA A 156 -7.56 10.32 -22.39
C ALA A 156 -7.94 11.28 -23.53
N ALA A 157 -7.07 11.46 -24.53
CA ALA A 157 -7.37 12.29 -25.70
C ALA A 157 -8.50 11.69 -26.57
N VAL A 158 -8.50 10.38 -26.78
CA VAL A 158 -9.56 9.66 -27.49
C VAL A 158 -10.88 9.69 -26.72
N GLN A 159 -10.85 9.44 -25.40
CA GLN A 159 -12.04 9.49 -24.55
C GLN A 159 -12.66 10.90 -24.56
N THR A 160 -11.84 11.95 -24.50
CA THR A 160 -12.30 13.35 -24.57
C THR A 160 -13.13 13.64 -25.83
N LEU A 161 -12.77 13.03 -26.98
CA LEU A 161 -13.54 13.16 -28.22
C LEU A 161 -14.90 12.43 -28.14
N HIS A 162 -14.92 11.22 -27.57
CA HIS A 162 -16.17 10.49 -27.33
C HIS A 162 -17.07 11.23 -26.33
N ASP A 163 -16.51 11.83 -25.28
CA ASP A 163 -17.27 12.59 -24.28
C ASP A 163 -17.94 13.83 -24.92
N TRP A 164 -17.23 14.57 -25.77
CA TRP A 164 -17.82 15.69 -26.53
C TRP A 164 -18.94 15.23 -27.47
N PHE A 165 -18.74 14.12 -28.20
CA PHE A 165 -19.75 13.56 -29.10
C PHE A 165 -21.00 13.08 -28.34
N ASN A 166 -20.82 12.37 -27.23
CA ASN A 166 -21.91 11.80 -26.45
C ASN A 166 -22.75 12.90 -25.75
N ALA A 167 -22.09 13.91 -25.19
CA ALA A 167 -22.74 15.01 -24.46
C ALA A 167 -23.36 16.09 -25.37
N THR A 168 -23.26 15.96 -26.69
CA THR A 168 -23.78 16.98 -27.61
C THR A 168 -25.30 16.98 -27.71
N THR A 169 -25.86 18.18 -27.83
CA THR A 169 -27.28 18.44 -28.11
C THR A 169 -27.48 18.90 -29.55
N LEU A 170 -28.72 18.97 -30.04
CA LEU A 170 -29.02 19.46 -31.39
C LEU A 170 -28.46 20.89 -31.63
N ASN A 171 -28.50 21.74 -30.62
CA ASN A 171 -28.03 23.13 -30.68
C ASN A 171 -26.50 23.25 -30.71
N THR A 172 -25.78 22.26 -30.13
CA THR A 172 -24.31 22.29 -29.98
C THR A 172 -23.59 21.35 -30.96
N LEU A 173 -24.33 20.67 -31.85
CA LEU A 173 -23.80 19.61 -32.69
C LEU A 173 -22.76 20.11 -33.69
N ASP A 174 -22.99 21.27 -34.31
CA ASP A 174 -22.05 21.85 -35.28
C ASP A 174 -20.77 22.39 -34.62
N GLU A 175 -20.90 22.97 -33.41
CA GLU A 175 -19.75 23.35 -32.59
C GLU A 175 -18.92 22.12 -32.19
N THR A 176 -19.60 21.03 -31.79
CA THR A 176 -18.98 19.75 -31.44
C THR A 176 -18.27 19.13 -32.66
N ALA A 177 -18.91 19.12 -33.82
CA ALA A 177 -18.34 18.63 -35.06
C ALA A 177 -17.10 19.43 -35.47
N HIS A 178 -17.16 20.77 -35.40
CA HIS A 178 -16.01 21.63 -35.65
C HIS A 178 -14.87 21.37 -34.65
N ARG A 179 -15.18 21.19 -33.37
CA ARG A 179 -14.20 20.91 -32.31
C ARG A 179 -13.51 19.55 -32.47
N ILE A 180 -14.25 18.52 -32.89
CA ILE A 180 -13.69 17.21 -33.27
C ILE A 180 -12.80 17.36 -34.51
N ALA A 181 -13.25 18.08 -35.54
CA ALA A 181 -12.49 18.29 -36.78
C ALA A 181 -11.19 19.11 -36.57
N THR A 182 -11.14 19.98 -35.56
CA THR A 182 -10.01 20.90 -35.30
C THR A 182 -9.09 20.49 -34.14
N ILE A 183 -9.35 19.37 -33.45
CA ILE A 183 -8.47 18.91 -32.37
C ILE A 183 -7.02 18.71 -32.87
N PRO A 184 -5.99 19.16 -32.12
CA PRO A 184 -4.59 18.90 -32.46
C PRO A 184 -4.25 17.40 -32.40
N GLU A 185 -3.66 16.90 -33.47
CA GLU A 185 -3.21 15.51 -33.59
C GLU A 185 -1.74 15.31 -33.14
N ASN A 186 -1.11 16.32 -32.55
CA ASN A 186 0.29 16.29 -32.14
C ASN A 186 0.45 16.17 -30.62
N LEU A 187 1.25 15.18 -30.20
CA LEU A 187 1.69 15.04 -28.81
C LEU A 187 2.65 16.20 -28.45
N SER A 188 2.32 16.98 -27.41
CA SER A 188 3.06 18.19 -27.05
C SER A 188 4.27 17.91 -26.16
N GLN A 189 5.27 18.81 -26.21
CA GLN A 189 6.50 18.68 -25.40
C GLN A 189 6.20 18.68 -23.90
N ALA A 190 5.21 19.47 -23.45
CA ALA A 190 4.79 19.53 -22.05
C ALA A 190 4.37 18.17 -21.46
N VAL A 191 3.92 17.21 -22.27
CA VAL A 191 3.63 15.83 -21.82
C VAL A 191 4.93 15.11 -21.44
N TYR A 192 5.99 15.24 -22.24
CA TYR A 192 7.31 14.67 -21.94
C TYR A 192 7.98 15.35 -20.73
N ASP A 193 7.78 16.66 -20.60
CA ASP A 193 8.31 17.45 -19.48
C ASP A 193 7.63 17.07 -18.15
N ALA A 194 6.31 16.80 -18.18
CA ALA A 194 5.52 16.34 -17.04
C ALA A 194 5.78 14.87 -16.64
N PHE A 195 6.36 14.04 -17.53
CA PHE A 195 6.64 12.64 -17.22
C PHE A 195 7.71 12.49 -16.13
N THR A 196 7.39 11.79 -15.04
CA THR A 196 8.32 11.46 -13.96
C THR A 196 8.43 9.94 -13.78
N ALA A 197 9.67 9.44 -13.65
CA ALA A 197 9.94 8.00 -13.58
C ALA A 197 10.32 7.56 -12.15
N ASN A 198 9.40 6.89 -11.48
CA ASN A 198 9.56 6.36 -10.13
C ASN A 198 10.16 4.94 -10.17
N VAL A 199 11.47 4.88 -10.40
CA VAL A 199 12.29 3.66 -10.31
C VAL A 199 13.36 3.87 -9.25
N GLN A 200 13.58 2.87 -8.38
CA GLN A 200 14.60 2.88 -7.33
C GLN A 200 16.00 2.59 -7.90
N THR A 201 17.04 3.04 -7.18
CA THR A 201 18.45 2.92 -7.61
C THR A 201 19.38 2.82 -6.39
N GLN A 202 20.33 1.88 -6.41
CA GLN A 202 21.31 1.61 -5.35
C GLN A 202 22.76 1.85 -5.81
N PHE A 203 23.10 1.47 -7.05
CA PHE A 203 24.43 1.60 -7.66
C PHE A 203 24.46 2.63 -8.77
N VAL A 204 23.37 2.78 -9.53
CA VAL A 204 23.17 3.81 -10.55
C VAL A 204 22.91 5.16 -9.88
N SER A 205 23.63 6.20 -10.30
CA SER A 205 23.48 7.57 -9.77
C SER A 205 22.19 8.26 -10.25
N LYS A 206 21.84 9.39 -9.61
CA LYS A 206 20.67 10.20 -10.01
C LYS A 206 20.90 10.83 -11.39
N GLU A 207 22.14 11.19 -11.66
CA GLU A 207 22.64 11.81 -12.88
C GLU A 207 22.59 10.80 -14.04
N GLU A 208 23.03 9.56 -13.83
CA GLU A 208 22.87 8.47 -14.80
C GLU A 208 21.40 8.11 -15.02
N LYS A 209 20.57 8.05 -13.96
CA LYS A 209 19.13 7.81 -14.10
C LYS A 209 18.47 8.91 -14.95
N ALA A 210 18.87 10.17 -14.78
CA ALA A 210 18.39 11.28 -15.61
C ALA A 210 18.85 11.17 -17.08
N ALA A 211 20.11 10.77 -17.32
CA ALA A 211 20.64 10.52 -18.66
C ALA A 211 19.92 9.35 -19.35
N ILE A 212 19.67 8.25 -18.65
CA ILE A 212 18.89 7.09 -19.14
C ILE A 212 17.46 7.54 -19.50
N LYS A 213 16.80 8.33 -18.63
CA LYS A 213 15.47 8.91 -18.93
C LYS A 213 15.51 9.75 -20.21
N ALA A 214 16.51 10.62 -20.38
CA ALA A 214 16.65 11.45 -21.57
C ALA A 214 16.87 10.61 -22.84
N GLN A 215 17.74 9.60 -22.79
CA GLN A 215 18.02 8.71 -23.91
C GLN A 215 16.78 7.91 -24.34
N ILE A 216 16.02 7.35 -23.40
CA ILE A 216 14.77 6.63 -23.67
C ILE A 216 13.73 7.57 -24.29
N MET A 217 13.52 8.75 -23.69
CA MET A 217 12.58 9.74 -24.23
C MET A 217 12.97 10.16 -25.66
N GLN A 218 14.25 10.42 -25.93
CA GLN A 218 14.72 10.77 -27.28
C GLN A 218 14.51 9.61 -28.28
N GLY A 219 14.88 8.38 -27.91
CA GLY A 219 14.76 7.20 -28.77
C GLY A 219 13.31 6.80 -29.09
N LYS A 220 12.36 7.12 -28.21
CA LYS A 220 10.93 6.79 -28.37
C LYS A 220 10.02 7.96 -28.76
N ALA A 221 10.52 9.21 -28.76
CA ALA A 221 9.70 10.40 -28.98
C ALA A 221 8.89 10.34 -30.29
N ASP A 222 9.50 9.92 -31.40
CA ASP A 222 8.84 9.96 -32.70
C ASP A 222 7.88 8.77 -32.90
N GLU A 223 8.19 7.60 -32.34
CA GLU A 223 7.28 6.45 -32.25
C GLU A 223 5.97 6.85 -31.53
N TYR A 224 6.09 7.50 -30.37
CA TYR A 224 4.94 7.95 -29.59
C TYR A 224 4.19 9.13 -30.21
N LYS A 225 4.86 10.07 -30.89
CA LYS A 225 4.19 11.14 -31.65
C LYS A 225 3.33 10.56 -32.78
N GLN A 226 3.85 9.58 -33.53
CA GLN A 226 3.10 8.95 -34.63
C GLN A 226 1.95 8.09 -34.10
N LEU A 227 2.16 7.34 -33.00
CA LEU A 227 1.10 6.54 -32.37
C LEU A 227 -0.05 7.42 -31.84
N PHE A 228 0.27 8.53 -31.15
CA PHE A 228 -0.72 9.51 -30.71
C PHE A 228 -1.48 10.11 -31.89
N LYS A 229 -0.77 10.57 -32.93
CA LYS A 229 -1.39 11.10 -34.15
C LYS A 229 -2.35 10.10 -34.78
N ALA A 230 -1.91 8.86 -34.98
CA ALA A 230 -2.72 7.82 -35.59
C ALA A 230 -4.01 7.56 -34.80
N LYS A 231 -3.94 7.43 -33.46
CA LYS A 231 -5.13 7.16 -32.64
C LYS A 231 -6.08 8.34 -32.50
N VAL A 232 -5.58 9.58 -32.43
CA VAL A 232 -6.45 10.77 -32.46
C VAL A 232 -7.11 10.92 -33.83
N ALA A 233 -6.39 10.72 -34.94
CA ALA A 233 -6.94 10.78 -36.29
C ALA A 233 -7.99 9.67 -36.57
N GLU A 234 -7.76 8.46 -36.08
CA GLU A 234 -8.69 7.33 -36.16
C GLU A 234 -10.02 7.63 -35.46
N ALA A 235 -9.98 8.06 -34.19
CA ALA A 235 -11.18 8.43 -33.42
C ALA A 235 -11.90 9.66 -34.02
N LYS A 236 -11.14 10.66 -34.48
CA LYS A 236 -11.64 11.86 -35.16
C LYS A 236 -12.38 11.52 -36.45
N ALA A 237 -11.85 10.61 -37.27
CA ALA A 237 -12.50 10.15 -38.50
C ALA A 237 -13.78 9.37 -38.20
N ASP A 238 -13.72 8.38 -37.30
CA ASP A 238 -14.87 7.58 -36.85
C ASP A 238 -16.03 8.47 -36.37
N LEU A 239 -15.76 9.37 -35.42
CA LEU A 239 -16.78 10.27 -34.88
C LEU A 239 -17.32 11.25 -35.92
N SER A 240 -16.48 11.77 -36.82
CA SER A 240 -16.92 12.65 -37.91
C SER A 240 -17.92 11.95 -38.84
N THR A 241 -17.77 10.65 -39.11
CA THR A 241 -18.76 9.88 -39.90
C THR A 241 -20.07 9.64 -39.16
N LYS A 242 -20.08 9.75 -37.83
CA LYS A 242 -21.27 9.52 -36.98
C LYS A 242 -22.06 10.80 -36.69
N ILE A 243 -21.49 11.99 -36.88
CA ILE A 243 -22.18 13.28 -36.70
C ILE A 243 -23.51 13.37 -37.49
N PRO A 244 -23.61 12.96 -38.77
CA PRO A 244 -24.88 13.00 -39.51
C PRO A 244 -25.96 12.10 -38.89
N SER A 245 -25.60 10.88 -38.47
CA SER A 245 -26.54 9.97 -37.80
C SER A 245 -27.00 10.52 -36.45
N ARG A 246 -26.07 11.13 -35.68
CA ARG A 246 -26.36 11.79 -34.40
C ARG A 246 -27.26 13.00 -34.58
N ARG A 247 -27.15 13.74 -35.70
CA ARG A 247 -28.11 14.80 -36.07
C ARG A 247 -29.52 14.25 -36.19
N THR A 248 -29.72 13.23 -37.02
CA THR A 248 -31.04 12.62 -37.25
C THR A 248 -31.64 12.02 -35.97
N GLU A 249 -30.81 11.43 -35.11
CA GLU A 249 -31.22 10.94 -33.78
C GLU A 249 -31.74 12.09 -32.89
N LEU A 250 -30.97 13.18 -32.77
CA LEU A 250 -31.32 14.34 -31.94
C LEU A 250 -32.52 15.11 -32.49
N GLU A 251 -32.69 15.20 -33.81
CA GLU A 251 -33.86 15.79 -34.47
C GLU A 251 -35.12 14.95 -34.23
N ALA A 252 -35.03 13.61 -34.29
CA ALA A 252 -36.13 12.71 -33.96
C ALA A 252 -36.54 12.79 -32.48
N ILE A 253 -35.57 12.90 -31.56
CA ILE A 253 -35.82 13.11 -30.13
C ILE A 253 -36.55 14.46 -29.92
N ALA A 254 -36.06 15.54 -30.53
CA ALA A 254 -36.66 16.87 -30.37
C ALA A 254 -38.11 16.95 -30.90
N GLU A 255 -38.41 16.33 -32.05
CA GLU A 255 -39.78 16.30 -32.58
C GLU A 255 -40.70 15.38 -31.75
N ALA A 256 -40.18 14.28 -31.18
CA ALA A 256 -40.92 13.44 -30.24
C ALA A 256 -41.22 14.18 -28.93
N GLU A 257 -40.26 14.91 -28.35
CA GLU A 257 -40.49 15.76 -27.17
C GLU A 257 -41.52 16.85 -27.45
N LYS A 258 -41.41 17.55 -28.58
CA LYS A 258 -42.38 18.55 -29.05
C LYS A 258 -43.79 17.97 -29.24
N THR A 259 -43.90 16.78 -29.80
CA THR A 259 -45.18 16.05 -29.96
C THR A 259 -45.77 15.69 -28.59
N ASN A 260 -44.97 15.11 -27.70
CA ASN A 260 -45.38 14.74 -26.34
C ASN A 260 -45.82 15.95 -25.52
N GLN A 261 -45.12 17.08 -25.62
CA GLN A 261 -45.49 18.34 -24.97
C GLN A 261 -46.80 18.91 -25.53
N ALA A 262 -46.99 18.88 -26.86
CA ALA A 262 -48.22 19.33 -27.50
C ALA A 262 -49.43 18.45 -27.12
N GLU A 263 -49.26 17.12 -27.07
CA GLU A 263 -50.32 16.21 -26.64
C GLU A 263 -50.62 16.35 -25.14
N ALA A 264 -49.61 16.48 -24.28
CA ALA A 264 -49.81 16.75 -22.85
C ALA A 264 -50.54 18.08 -22.62
N ALA A 265 -50.19 19.15 -23.35
CA ALA A 265 -50.86 20.44 -23.30
C ALA A 265 -52.32 20.34 -23.79
N ARG A 266 -52.59 19.60 -24.87
CA ARG A 266 -53.94 19.34 -25.39
C ARG A 266 -54.78 18.52 -24.41
N LEU A 267 -54.20 17.49 -23.79
CA LEU A 267 -54.87 16.66 -22.79
C LEU A 267 -55.23 17.48 -21.55
N LYS A 268 -54.31 18.33 -21.07
CA LYS A 268 -54.57 19.26 -19.98
C LYS A 268 -55.67 20.26 -20.35
N ALA A 269 -55.61 20.89 -21.52
CA ALA A 269 -56.64 21.83 -21.97
C ALA A 269 -58.04 21.17 -22.06
N LEU A 270 -58.11 19.90 -22.47
CA LEU A 270 -59.36 19.12 -22.48
C LEU A 270 -59.86 18.80 -21.06
N GLN A 271 -58.97 18.56 -20.09
CA GLN A 271 -59.31 18.40 -18.68
C GLN A 271 -59.82 19.73 -18.08
N ASP A 272 -59.09 20.83 -18.31
CA ASP A 272 -59.46 22.18 -17.86
C ASP A 272 -60.79 22.65 -18.48
N GLN A 273 -61.09 22.27 -19.72
CA GLN A 273 -62.39 22.55 -20.36
C GLN A 273 -63.51 21.71 -19.74
N LYS A 274 -63.35 20.39 -19.60
CA LYS A 274 -64.36 19.54 -18.94
C LYS A 274 -64.66 19.99 -17.52
N ALA A 275 -63.64 20.39 -16.75
CA ALA A 275 -63.82 20.93 -15.41
C ALA A 275 -64.66 22.24 -15.38
N LYS A 276 -64.59 23.06 -16.43
CA LYS A 276 -65.47 24.23 -16.62
C LYS A 276 -66.87 23.83 -17.03
N ASP A 277 -67.01 22.97 -18.05
CA ASP A 277 -68.31 22.51 -18.54
C ASP A 277 -69.12 21.81 -17.41
N ASP A 278 -68.45 21.02 -16.55
CA ASP A 278 -69.05 20.41 -15.37
C ASP A 278 -69.35 21.41 -14.25
N ALA A 279 -68.50 22.43 -14.04
CA ALA A 279 -68.76 23.49 -13.06
C ALA A 279 -69.94 24.40 -13.48
N ASP A 280 -70.02 24.78 -14.76
CA ASP A 280 -71.10 25.58 -15.32
C ASP A 280 -72.42 24.79 -15.33
N ARG A 281 -72.37 23.47 -15.63
CA ARG A 281 -73.51 22.57 -15.47
C ARG A 281 -73.99 22.52 -14.01
N LEU A 282 -73.09 22.32 -13.05
CA LEU A 282 -73.43 22.29 -11.63
C LEU A 282 -73.95 23.65 -11.11
N ALA A 283 -73.42 24.76 -11.64
CA ALA A 283 -73.90 26.11 -11.33
C ALA A 283 -75.31 26.34 -11.89
N LYS A 284 -75.57 25.88 -13.12
CA LYS A 284 -76.91 25.93 -13.74
C LYS A 284 -77.92 25.04 -13.01
N GLU A 285 -77.57 23.80 -12.69
CA GLU A 285 -78.42 22.89 -11.91
C GLU A 285 -78.78 23.49 -10.54
N LYS A 286 -77.82 24.15 -9.87
CA LYS A 286 -78.09 24.93 -8.65
C LYS A 286 -79.02 26.12 -8.89
N ALA A 287 -78.78 26.93 -9.91
CA ALA A 287 -79.62 28.09 -10.22
C ALA A 287 -81.07 27.69 -10.57
N GLU A 288 -81.26 26.57 -11.28
CA GLU A 288 -82.59 26.01 -11.57
C GLU A 288 -83.25 25.44 -10.29
N ALA A 289 -82.49 24.79 -9.41
CA ALA A 289 -82.99 24.34 -8.11
C ALA A 289 -83.39 25.51 -7.19
N ASP A 290 -82.55 26.54 -7.08
CA ASP A 290 -82.82 27.75 -6.27
C ASP A 290 -84.01 28.54 -6.82
N ALA A 291 -84.13 28.67 -8.15
CA ALA A 291 -85.29 29.26 -8.80
C ALA A 291 -86.58 28.45 -8.53
N LYS A 292 -86.50 27.12 -8.54
CA LYS A 292 -87.62 26.24 -8.19
C LYS A 292 -88.00 26.36 -6.71
N ILE A 293 -87.03 26.39 -5.80
CA ILE A 293 -87.25 26.61 -4.37
C ILE A 293 -87.94 27.96 -4.14
N LYS A 294 -87.52 29.01 -4.85
CA LYS A 294 -88.14 30.33 -4.77
C LYS A 294 -89.58 30.34 -5.32
N ALA A 295 -89.84 29.67 -6.45
CA ALA A 295 -91.19 29.51 -6.99
C ALA A 295 -92.11 28.69 -6.06
N GLU A 296 -91.59 27.63 -5.42
CA GLU A 296 -92.31 26.85 -4.40
C GLU A 296 -92.55 27.67 -3.11
N ALA A 297 -91.66 28.62 -2.77
CA ALA A 297 -91.86 29.56 -1.67
C ALA A 297 -92.93 30.62 -1.97
N ASP A 298 -92.90 31.24 -3.16
CA ASP A 298 -93.93 32.20 -3.59
C ASP A 298 -95.31 31.52 -3.76
N ALA A 299 -95.34 30.25 -4.17
CA ALA A 299 -96.56 29.45 -4.19
C ALA A 299 -97.09 29.16 -2.77
N LYS A 300 -96.22 28.84 -1.81
CA LYS A 300 -96.59 28.64 -0.40
C LYS A 300 -97.04 29.95 0.27
N ALA A 301 -96.44 31.09 -0.08
CA ALA A 301 -96.87 32.40 0.41
C ALA A 301 -98.34 32.71 0.04
N LYS A 302 -98.81 32.27 -1.14
CA LYS A 302 -100.22 32.38 -1.56
C LYS A 302 -101.15 31.30 -0.98
N ALA A 303 -100.62 30.28 -0.32
CA ALA A 303 -101.41 29.22 0.32
C ALA A 303 -101.58 29.42 1.83
N ALA A 304 -100.91 30.42 2.43
CA ALA A 304 -100.80 30.59 3.88
C ALA A 304 -101.91 31.46 4.54
N GLU A 305 -102.92 31.89 3.78
CA GLU A 305 -103.95 32.84 4.26
C GLU A 305 -105.30 32.17 4.63
N MET A 306 -105.45 30.84 4.46
CA MET A 306 -106.71 30.14 4.74
C MET A 306 -106.65 29.23 5.98
N GLN A 307 -107.26 29.74 7.06
CA GLN A 307 -107.81 29.04 8.23
C GLN A 307 -106.87 28.29 9.18
N ALA A 308 -106.83 28.77 10.43
CA ALA A 308 -106.26 28.09 11.59
C ALA A 308 -107.35 27.65 12.60
N HIS A 309 -106.96 26.81 13.57
CA HIS A 309 -107.68 26.36 14.79
C HIS A 309 -108.85 25.36 14.63
N PHE A 310 -108.68 24.16 15.22
CA PHE A 310 -109.21 23.74 16.55
C PHE A 310 -108.47 22.42 16.93
N ASP A 311 -107.72 22.36 18.03
CA ASP A 311 -108.10 21.88 19.38
C ASP A 311 -108.75 20.47 19.39
N ALA A 312 -108.28 19.46 20.14
CA ALA A 312 -107.16 19.34 21.10
C ALA A 312 -106.53 17.89 21.00
N THR A 313 -105.79 17.23 21.93
CA THR A 313 -105.52 17.37 23.38
C THR A 313 -104.17 16.68 23.78
N ALA A 314 -103.95 16.35 25.06
CA ALA A 314 -102.76 15.65 25.60
C ALA A 314 -102.82 14.10 25.41
N THR A 315 -101.75 13.27 25.53
CA THR A 315 -100.64 13.23 26.51
C THR A 315 -99.34 12.51 26.06
N SER A 316 -98.18 12.97 26.57
CA SER A 316 -96.94 12.25 26.98
C SER A 316 -96.19 11.21 26.10
N GLU A 317 -94.91 11.52 25.80
CA GLU A 317 -93.73 10.61 25.70
C GLU A 317 -93.63 9.60 24.50
N PRO A 318 -92.46 8.92 24.25
CA PRO A 318 -91.15 9.54 24.00
C PRO A 318 -90.30 8.91 22.83
N ALA A 319 -89.26 9.63 22.42
CA ALA A 319 -87.96 9.19 21.87
C ALA A 319 -87.80 7.96 20.90
N LYS A 320 -87.35 8.30 19.67
CA LYS A 320 -86.34 7.60 18.82
C LYS A 320 -86.40 6.07 18.60
N GLU A 321 -86.48 5.69 17.33
CA GLU A 321 -85.64 4.63 16.73
C GLU A 321 -85.00 5.14 15.43
N ARG A 322 -83.86 4.56 15.02
CA ARG A 322 -83.08 4.93 13.81
C ARG A 322 -82.54 3.68 13.13
N THR A 323 -82.80 3.55 11.83
CA THR A 323 -82.07 2.66 10.94
C THR A 323 -80.71 3.26 10.56
N GLY A 324 -79.86 2.49 9.88
CA GLY A 324 -78.57 2.97 9.37
C GLY A 324 -77.88 1.94 8.47
N TYR A 325 -76.97 2.43 7.64
CA TYR A 325 -76.15 1.58 6.76
C TYR A 325 -74.75 1.37 7.33
N GLU A 326 -74.19 0.18 7.14
CA GLU A 326 -72.77 -0.14 7.32
C GLU A 326 -72.15 -0.44 5.95
N ILE A 327 -71.00 0.16 5.68
CA ILE A 327 -70.19 -0.07 4.49
C ILE A 327 -69.30 -1.30 4.72
N ILE A 328 -69.34 -2.27 3.82
CA ILE A 328 -68.39 -3.38 3.75
C ILE A 328 -67.47 -3.17 2.56
N VAL A 329 -66.16 -3.04 2.85
CA VAL A 329 -65.10 -2.86 1.86
C VAL A 329 -64.63 -4.23 1.36
N LYS A 330 -64.84 -4.52 0.08
CA LYS A 330 -64.46 -5.81 -0.54
C LYS A 330 -63.07 -5.82 -1.17
N HIS A 331 -62.50 -4.65 -1.45
CA HIS A 331 -61.19 -4.52 -2.08
C HIS A 331 -60.49 -3.23 -1.59
N PRO A 332 -59.16 -3.22 -1.33
CA PRO A 332 -58.47 -2.06 -0.77
C PRO A 332 -58.67 -0.75 -1.54
N ALA A 333 -58.77 -0.83 -2.88
CA ALA A 333 -59.01 0.34 -3.74
C ALA A 333 -60.29 1.12 -3.40
N ALA A 334 -61.27 0.48 -2.74
CA ALA A 334 -62.50 1.15 -2.33
C ALA A 334 -62.27 2.23 -1.26
N TYR A 335 -61.17 2.19 -0.50
CA TYR A 335 -60.82 3.28 0.41
C TYR A 335 -60.50 4.58 -0.34
N GLY A 336 -59.98 4.51 -1.56
CA GLY A 336 -59.84 5.69 -2.43
C GLY A 336 -61.20 6.27 -2.82
N LEU A 337 -62.19 5.43 -3.12
CA LEU A 337 -63.56 5.85 -3.44
C LEU A 337 -64.29 6.42 -2.21
N ILE A 338 -64.08 5.84 -1.03
CA ILE A 338 -64.59 6.37 0.25
C ILE A 338 -63.94 7.72 0.57
N PHE A 339 -62.63 7.86 0.37
CA PHE A 339 -61.93 9.14 0.53
C PHE A 339 -62.50 10.19 -0.42
N SER A 340 -62.58 9.93 -1.73
CA SER A 340 -63.07 10.92 -2.70
C SER A 340 -64.51 11.35 -2.39
N PHE A 341 -65.41 10.40 -2.08
CA PHE A 341 -66.80 10.73 -1.75
C PHE A 341 -66.92 11.51 -0.43
N TRP A 342 -66.17 11.15 0.62
CA TRP A 342 -66.12 11.95 1.84
C TRP A 342 -65.52 13.34 1.60
N PHE A 343 -64.45 13.43 0.80
CA PHE A 343 -63.76 14.67 0.51
C PHE A 343 -64.64 15.64 -0.27
N GLU A 344 -65.40 15.15 -1.26
CA GLU A 344 -66.34 15.96 -2.03
C GLU A 344 -67.53 16.49 -1.20
N LYS A 345 -67.92 15.77 -0.13
CA LYS A 345 -69.14 16.04 0.66
C LYS A 345 -68.87 16.69 2.04
N GLU A 346 -67.64 16.63 2.57
CA GLU A 346 -67.20 17.27 3.83
C GLU A 346 -65.72 17.71 3.78
N GLY A 347 -64.81 16.88 3.23
CA GLY A 347 -63.37 17.10 3.37
C GLY A 347 -62.81 18.36 2.70
N LYS A 348 -63.32 18.76 1.54
CA LYS A 348 -62.84 19.94 0.79
C LYS A 348 -63.08 21.27 1.52
N ASP A 349 -64.07 21.28 2.42
CA ASP A 349 -64.52 22.47 3.17
C ASP A 349 -63.93 22.49 4.60
N LEU A 350 -63.10 21.50 4.95
CA LEU A 350 -62.40 21.42 6.24
C LEU A 350 -61.03 22.12 6.21
N PRO A 351 -60.65 22.84 7.28
CA PRO A 351 -59.28 23.34 7.45
C PRO A 351 -58.24 22.21 7.42
N ILE A 352 -57.05 22.49 6.86
CA ILE A 352 -55.98 21.51 6.65
C ILE A 352 -55.60 20.79 7.96
N ASP A 353 -55.51 21.54 9.07
CA ASP A 353 -55.16 20.97 10.37
C ASP A 353 -56.20 19.95 10.90
N GLN A 354 -57.44 20.00 10.40
CA GLN A 354 -58.50 19.03 10.73
C GLN A 354 -58.55 17.91 9.69
N LEU A 355 -58.18 18.18 8.43
CA LEU A 355 -58.06 17.19 7.38
C LEU A 355 -57.02 16.12 7.74
N ASP A 356 -55.83 16.56 8.18
CA ASP A 356 -54.72 15.70 8.60
C ASP A 356 -55.07 14.76 9.78
N LYS A 357 -56.11 15.09 10.55
CA LYS A 357 -56.57 14.33 11.73
C LYS A 357 -57.68 13.33 11.40
N LYS A 358 -58.20 13.29 10.17
CA LYS A 358 -59.30 12.40 9.76
C LYS A 358 -58.76 11.03 9.36
N THR A 359 -59.29 9.97 9.96
CA THR A 359 -58.92 8.58 9.64
C THR A 359 -59.89 7.94 8.64
N LEU A 360 -59.42 6.96 7.87
CA LEU A 360 -60.26 6.21 6.90
C LEU A 360 -61.53 5.61 7.54
N GLY A 361 -61.47 5.23 8.82
CA GLY A 361 -62.65 4.76 9.57
C GLY A 361 -63.67 5.87 9.86
N GLN A 362 -63.24 7.10 10.13
CA GLN A 362 -64.13 8.25 10.28
C GLN A 362 -64.76 8.67 8.95
N MET A 363 -64.00 8.62 7.84
CA MET A 363 -64.50 8.89 6.49
C MET A 363 -65.57 7.87 6.09
N LYS A 364 -65.30 6.57 6.30
CA LYS A 364 -66.28 5.49 6.14
C LYS A 364 -67.56 5.73 6.96
N ALA A 365 -67.41 6.07 8.24
CA ALA A 365 -68.52 6.36 9.15
C ALA A 365 -69.27 7.67 8.83
N PHE A 366 -68.69 8.59 8.05
CA PHE A 366 -69.41 9.70 7.44
C PHE A 366 -70.26 9.19 6.28
N CYS A 367 -69.68 8.46 5.33
CA CYS A 367 -70.38 7.95 4.14
C CYS A 367 -71.59 7.07 4.51
N GLU A 368 -71.49 6.29 5.59
CA GLU A 368 -72.60 5.52 6.19
C GLU A 368 -73.76 6.40 6.66
N LYS A 369 -73.46 7.47 7.41
CA LYS A 369 -74.47 8.44 7.90
C LYS A 369 -75.05 9.28 6.77
N TYR A 370 -74.23 9.63 5.78
CA TYR A 370 -74.64 10.38 4.60
C TYR A 370 -75.62 9.56 3.76
N ALA A 371 -75.32 8.29 3.51
CA ALA A 371 -76.23 7.36 2.83
C ALA A 371 -77.57 7.21 3.58
N HIS A 372 -77.54 7.07 4.92
CA HIS A 372 -78.79 6.99 5.70
C HIS A 372 -79.62 8.28 5.66
N LYS A 373 -78.98 9.46 5.74
CA LYS A 373 -79.68 10.75 5.81
C LYS A 373 -80.15 11.26 4.43
N ASN A 374 -79.38 11.00 3.38
CA ASN A 374 -79.54 11.61 2.06
C ASN A 374 -79.85 10.60 0.95
N SER A 375 -79.93 9.30 1.26
CA SER A 375 -80.17 8.19 0.31
C SER A 375 -79.14 8.05 -0.82
N GLU A 376 -77.97 8.68 -0.69
CA GLU A 376 -76.90 8.67 -1.69
C GLU A 376 -75.79 7.68 -1.32
N THR A 377 -75.53 6.69 -2.17
CA THR A 377 -74.55 5.60 -1.95
C THR A 377 -73.46 5.56 -3.02
N ILE A 378 -72.25 5.15 -2.63
CA ILE A 378 -71.12 4.96 -3.54
C ILE A 378 -71.37 3.69 -4.38
N LYS A 379 -71.81 3.86 -5.62
CA LYS A 379 -72.13 2.77 -6.55
C LYS A 379 -70.86 2.16 -7.16
N THR A 380 -70.36 1.07 -6.59
CA THR A 380 -69.18 0.34 -7.07
C THR A 380 -69.21 -1.12 -6.64
N PRO A 381 -68.75 -2.10 -7.45
CA PRO A 381 -68.67 -3.51 -7.04
C PRO A 381 -67.71 -3.76 -5.86
N TYR A 382 -66.84 -2.80 -5.53
CA TYR A 382 -65.88 -2.92 -4.43
C TYR A 382 -66.45 -2.55 -3.05
N ILE A 383 -67.69 -2.06 -2.98
CA ILE A 383 -68.39 -1.67 -1.75
C ILE A 383 -69.77 -2.33 -1.71
N GLU A 384 -70.16 -2.84 -0.55
CA GLU A 384 -71.53 -3.27 -0.27
C GLU A 384 -72.06 -2.46 0.91
N TYR A 385 -73.29 -1.94 0.80
CA TYR A 385 -74.00 -1.30 1.90
C TYR A 385 -74.96 -2.32 2.51
N LYS A 386 -74.81 -2.64 3.80
CA LYS A 386 -75.76 -3.47 4.55
C LYS A 386 -76.55 -2.62 5.53
N GLU A 387 -77.84 -2.88 5.66
CA GLU A 387 -78.66 -2.27 6.71
C GLU A 387 -78.35 -2.93 8.05
N GLN A 388 -78.04 -2.12 9.07
CA GLN A 388 -77.85 -2.59 10.44
C GLN A 388 -78.96 -2.08 11.35
N VAL A 389 -79.78 -3.01 11.84
CA VAL A 389 -80.65 -2.80 13.00
C VAL A 389 -79.86 -3.15 14.25
N LYS A 390 -79.22 -2.14 14.87
CA LYS A 390 -78.54 -2.29 16.16
C LYS A 390 -79.50 -1.98 17.31
N VAL A 391 -80.14 -3.02 17.84
CA VAL A 391 -80.96 -2.96 19.05
C VAL A 391 -80.10 -2.52 20.24
N GLN A 392 -80.49 -1.45 20.93
CA GLN A 392 -79.84 -1.02 22.16
C GLN A 392 -80.51 -1.69 23.37
N ALA A 393 -79.73 -2.40 24.20
CA ALA A 393 -80.23 -2.96 25.45
C ALA A 393 -80.70 -1.85 26.40
N ARG A 394 -81.82 -2.09 27.12
CA ARG A 394 -82.37 -1.16 28.11
C ARG A 394 -81.88 -1.52 29.52
N LYS A 395 -81.10 -0.61 30.11
CA LYS A 395 -80.54 -0.63 31.48
C LYS A 395 -79.54 -1.75 31.75
#